data_AF-A0A2M7JQ88-F1
#
_entry.id   AF-A0A2M7JQ88-F1
#
_cell.length_a   1.000
_cell.length_b   1.000
_cell.length_c   1.000
_cell.angle_alpha   90.00
_cell.angle_beta   90.00
_cell.angle_gamma   90.00
#
_symmetry.space_group_name_H-M   'P 1'
#
loop_
_entity.id
_entity.type
_entity.pdbx_description
1 polymer ?
#
loop_
_entity_poly.entity_id
_entity_poly.type
_entity_poly.pdbx_seq_one_letter_code
_entity_poly.pdbx_strand_id
1 'polypeptide(L)'
;MDELWSGVPEFPQFKDLTLEDKTFFHQTFTQFPPQISEFTFTNLFIWRHAYQIKISLLQNFLCLLSEQEGSSFFFPPIGEGDVI
;
A
#
# COMPACT_ATOMS: atom_id res chain seq x y z
N MET A 1 -1.38 17.42 -6.04
CA MET A 1 -1.61 15.98 -5.78
C MET A 1 -0.51 15.43 -4.85
N ASP A 2 0.15 16.28 -4.05
CA ASP A 2 1.62 16.19 -3.89
C ASP A 2 2.14 16.13 -2.43
N GLU A 3 1.32 15.82 -1.44
CA GLU A 3 1.82 15.68 -0.05
C GLU A 3 1.48 14.35 0.63
N LEU A 4 0.41 13.67 0.20
CA LEU A 4 -0.11 12.50 0.92
C LEU A 4 0.88 11.32 0.91
N TRP A 5 1.50 11.03 -0.24
CA TRP A 5 2.37 9.86 -0.43
C TRP A 5 3.84 10.21 -0.64
N SER A 6 4.27 11.33 -0.04
CA SER A 6 5.66 11.76 -0.11
C SER A 6 6.59 10.63 0.37
N GLY A 7 7.58 10.28 -0.46
CA GLY A 7 8.54 9.22 -0.17
C GLY A 7 8.08 7.78 -0.47
N VAL A 8 6.95 7.59 -1.15
CA VAL A 8 6.61 6.31 -1.80
C VAL A 8 7.10 6.37 -3.26
N PRO A 9 7.87 5.37 -3.75
CA PRO A 9 8.35 5.38 -5.13
C PRO A 9 7.23 5.12 -6.13
N GLU A 10 7.35 5.69 -7.33
CA GLU A 10 6.49 5.38 -8.48
C GLU A 10 6.77 3.98 -9.04
N PHE A 11 5.74 3.30 -9.53
CA PHE A 11 5.85 2.00 -10.18
C PHE A 11 6.70 2.12 -11.47
N PRO A 12 7.62 1.18 -11.76
CA PRO A 12 7.79 -0.16 -11.16
C PRO A 12 8.70 -0.23 -9.92
N GLN A 13 9.04 0.88 -9.28
CA GLN A 13 9.92 0.91 -8.12
C GLN A 13 9.10 0.71 -6.86
N PHE A 14 9.66 -0.06 -5.93
CA PHE A 14 9.01 -0.45 -4.69
C PHE A 14 9.91 -0.16 -3.49
N LYS A 15 9.29 0.12 -2.36
CA LYS A 15 9.96 0.10 -1.05
C LYS A 15 9.25 -0.85 -0.09
N ASP A 16 9.97 -1.34 0.89
CA ASP A 16 9.36 -2.16 1.95
C ASP A 16 8.48 -1.29 2.85
N LEU A 17 7.42 -1.88 3.39
CA LEU A 17 6.58 -1.22 4.38
C LEU A 17 7.33 -1.04 5.71
N THR A 18 7.39 0.18 6.21
CA THR A 18 8.07 0.55 7.46
C THR A 18 7.10 1.15 8.47
N LEU A 19 7.58 1.42 9.69
CA LEU A 19 6.76 2.04 10.73
C LEU A 19 6.51 3.53 10.44
N GLU A 20 7.42 4.20 9.74
CA GLU A 20 7.34 5.62 9.37
C GLU A 20 6.17 5.88 8.42
N ASP A 21 5.79 4.87 7.65
CA ASP A 21 4.68 4.90 6.71
C ASP A 21 3.30 4.96 7.39
N LYS A 22 3.22 4.74 8.71
CA LYS A 22 1.97 4.74 9.48
C LYS A 22 1.16 6.02 9.28
N THR A 23 1.84 7.17 9.26
CA THR A 23 1.17 8.47 9.19
C THR A 23 0.39 8.64 7.88
N PHE A 24 1.02 8.32 6.74
CA PHE A 24 0.32 8.46 5.47
C PHE A 24 -0.73 7.35 5.27
N PHE A 25 -0.49 6.13 5.76
CA PHE A 25 -1.50 5.07 5.68
C PHE A 25 -2.76 5.45 6.47
N HIS A 26 -2.60 6.08 7.63
CA HIS A 26 -3.74 6.61 8.39
C HIS A 26 -4.53 7.65 7.58
N GLN A 27 -3.85 8.61 6.94
CA GLN A 27 -4.51 9.61 6.10
C GLN A 27 -5.17 8.97 4.86
N THR A 28 -4.48 8.03 4.22
CA THR A 28 -4.97 7.29 3.05
C THR A 28 -6.23 6.50 3.38
N PHE A 29 -6.25 5.76 4.49
CA PHE A 29 -7.44 5.02 4.92
C PHE A 29 -8.55 5.92 5.48
N THR A 30 -8.25 7.16 5.84
CA THR A 30 -9.28 8.15 6.17
C THR A 30 -9.96 8.66 4.90
N GLN A 31 -9.17 8.91 3.84
CA GLN A 31 -9.69 9.39 2.55
C GLN A 31 -10.37 8.29 1.74
N PHE A 32 -9.82 7.08 1.77
CA PHE A 32 -10.29 5.89 1.07
C PHE A 32 -10.54 4.77 2.09
N PRO A 33 -11.65 4.81 2.84
CA PRO A 33 -11.94 3.82 3.87
C PRO A 33 -12.01 2.40 3.29
N PRO A 34 -11.16 1.48 3.77
CA PRO A 34 -11.20 0.10 3.32
C PRO A 34 -12.45 -0.61 3.83
N GLN A 35 -12.99 -1.52 3.02
CA GLN A 35 -14.19 -2.29 3.35
C GLN A 35 -13.88 -3.63 4.04
N ILE A 36 -12.61 -4.05 4.07
CA ILE A 36 -12.15 -5.32 4.63
C ILE A 36 -11.25 -5.12 5.86
N SER A 37 -11.29 -6.06 6.80
CA SER A 37 -10.58 -5.98 8.09
C SER A 37 -9.05 -6.04 7.98
N GLU A 38 -8.57 -6.62 6.88
CA GLU A 38 -7.18 -6.85 6.53
C GLU A 38 -6.48 -5.54 6.20
N PHE A 39 -7.23 -4.54 5.74
CA PHE A 39 -6.71 -3.23 5.36
C PHE A 39 -6.73 -2.28 6.56
N THR A 40 -5.91 -2.62 7.55
CA THR A 40 -5.49 -1.68 8.58
C THR A 40 -3.98 -1.60 8.58
N PHE A 41 -3.40 -0.44 8.94
CA PHE A 41 -1.94 -0.33 9.02
C PHE A 41 -1.36 -1.38 9.97
N THR A 42 -2.03 -1.64 11.09
CA THR A 42 -1.59 -2.65 12.06
C THR A 42 -1.52 -4.05 11.44
N ASN A 43 -2.54 -4.48 10.70
CA ASN A 43 -2.52 -5.79 10.01
C ASN A 43 -1.42 -5.84 8.94
N LEU A 44 -1.34 -4.83 8.07
CA LEU A 44 -0.31 -4.79 7.04
C LEU A 44 1.09 -4.81 7.67
N PHE A 45 1.31 -4.06 8.75
CA PHE A 45 2.61 -3.97 9.40
C PHE A 45 3.00 -5.26 10.13
N ILE A 46 2.10 -5.91 10.87
CA ILE A 46 2.45 -7.14 11.60
C ILE A 46 2.76 -8.30 10.64
N TRP A 47 2.07 -8.36 9.50
CA TRP A 47 2.23 -9.40 8.49
C TRP A 47 3.26 -9.09 7.40
N ARG A 48 3.88 -7.90 7.41
CA ARG A 48 4.77 -7.41 6.34
C ARG A 48 5.93 -8.34 5.99
N HIS A 49 6.47 -9.06 6.96
CA HIS A 49 7.59 -9.99 6.73
C HIS A 49 7.12 -11.30 6.13
N ALA A 50 5.96 -11.81 6.56
CA ALA A 50 5.41 -13.05 6.04
C ALA A 50 4.94 -12.91 4.58
N TYR A 51 4.38 -11.75 4.23
CA TYR A 51 3.92 -11.44 2.87
C TYR A 51 4.94 -10.64 2.06
N GLN A 52 6.09 -10.28 2.64
CA GLN A 52 7.11 -9.41 2.02
C GLN A 52 6.46 -8.18 1.37
N ILE A 53 5.66 -7.45 2.17
CA ILE A 53 4.81 -6.37 1.67
C ILE A 53 5.66 -5.19 1.22
N LYS A 54 5.44 -4.83 -0.04
CA LYS A 54 6.05 -3.68 -0.71
C LYS A 54 4.99 -2.70 -1.16
N ILE A 55 5.36 -1.42 -1.22
CA ILE A 55 4.48 -0.33 -1.61
C ILE A 55 5.06 0.48 -2.76
N SER A 56 4.18 0.94 -3.63
CA SER A 56 4.49 1.77 -4.80
C SER A 56 3.28 2.61 -5.18
N LEU A 57 3.51 3.72 -5.88
CA LEU A 57 2.47 4.57 -6.45
C LEU A 57 2.27 4.25 -7.92
N LEU A 58 1.01 4.18 -8.34
CA LEU A 58 0.64 4.12 -9.74
C LEU A 58 -0.48 5.12 -9.97
N GLN A 59 -0.15 6.26 -10.59
CA GLN A 59 -1.11 7.35 -10.84
C GLN A 59 -1.76 7.82 -9.52
N ASN A 60 -3.06 7.55 -9.35
CA ASN A 60 -3.87 7.95 -8.20
C ASN A 60 -4.08 6.80 -7.22
N PHE A 61 -3.29 5.74 -7.31
CA PHE A 61 -3.42 4.53 -6.49
C PHE A 61 -2.13 4.25 -5.71
N LEU A 62 -2.32 3.92 -4.43
CA LEU A 62 -1.35 3.21 -3.62
C LEU A 62 -1.49 1.71 -3.90
N CYS A 63 -0.43 1.11 -4.44
CA CYS A 63 -0.35 -0.30 -4.73
C CYS A 63 0.43 -1.03 -3.63
N LEU A 64 -0.12 -2.16 -3.17
CA LEU A 64 0.56 -3.08 -2.25
C LEU A 64 0.86 -4.39 -3.00
N LEU A 65 2.13 -4.76 -3.01
CA LEU A 65 2.63 -6.00 -3.59
C LEU A 65 3.02 -6.95 -2.46
N SER A 66 2.52 -8.18 -2.50
CA SER A 66 3.07 -9.31 -1.77
C SER A 66 4.07 -10.02 -2.68
N GLU A 67 5.35 -9.98 -2.35
CA GLU A 67 6.42 -10.64 -3.14
C GLU A 67 6.96 -11.85 -2.37
N GLN A 68 6.28 -12.99 -2.46
CA GLN A 68 6.72 -14.23 -1.83
C GLN A 68 7.52 -15.08 -2.83
N GLU A 69 8.42 -15.93 -2.33
CA GLU A 69 9.17 -16.87 -3.17
C GLU A 69 8.23 -17.78 -3.97
N GLY A 70 8.21 -17.61 -5.29
CA GLY A 70 7.40 -18.43 -6.22
C GLY A 70 5.97 -17.93 -6.46
N SER A 71 5.51 -16.88 -5.77
CA SER A 71 4.21 -16.26 -6.04
C SER A 71 4.18 -14.79 -5.63
N SER A 72 3.84 -13.92 -6.58
CA SER A 72 3.60 -12.51 -6.32
C SER A 72 2.18 -12.14 -6.67
N PHE A 73 1.54 -11.34 -5.82
CA PHE A 73 0.20 -10.82 -6.09
C PHE A 73 0.05 -9.40 -5.54
N PHE A 74 -0.83 -8.64 -6.19
CA PHE A 74 -1.23 -7.34 -5.68
C PHE A 74 -2.47 -7.50 -4.80
N PHE A 75 -2.48 -6.77 -3.69
CA PHE A 75 -3.72 -6.52 -2.97
C PHE A 75 -4.60 -5.53 -3.75
N PRO A 76 -5.89 -5.40 -3.42
CA PRO A 76 -6.72 -4.34 -3.99
C PRO A 76 -6.03 -2.97 -3.85
N PRO A 77 -5.95 -2.18 -4.94
CA PRO A 77 -5.34 -0.86 -4.88
C PRO A 77 -6.17 0.09 -4.02
N ILE A 78 -5.51 1.07 -3.39
CA ILE A 78 -6.18 2.07 -2.55
C ILE A 78 -6.05 3.42 -3.24
N GLY A 79 -7.16 4.05 -3.58
CA GLY A 79 -7.18 5.32 -4.26
C GLY A 79 -8.41 5.49 -5.13
N GLU A 80 -8.30 6.35 -6.13
CA GLU A 80 -9.40 6.70 -7.03
C GLU A 80 -8.96 6.59 -8.50
N GLY A 81 -9.86 6.18 -9.37
CA GLY A 81 -9.59 6.06 -10.80
C GLY A 81 -10.50 5.03 -11.46
N ASP A 82 -10.20 4.69 -12.70
CA ASP A 82 -10.93 3.68 -13.45
C ASP A 82 -10.50 2.28 -13.00
N VAL A 83 -11.40 1.57 -12.30
CA VAL A 83 -11.21 0.22 -11.80
C VAL A 83 -12.25 -0.65 -12.52
N ILE A 84 -11.85 -1.17 -13.68
CA ILE A 84 -12.71 -1.95 -14.60
C ILE A 84 -13.02 -3.32 -14.01
#